data_AF-A0A0G0LYL5-F1
#
_entry.id   AF-A0A0G0LYL5-F1
#
_cell.length_a   1.000
_cell.length_b   1.000
_cell.length_c   1.000
_cell.angle_alpha   90.00
_cell.angle_beta   90.00
_cell.angle_gamma   90.00
#
_symmetry.space_group_name_H-M   'P 1'
#
loop_
_entity.id
_entity.type
_entity.pdbx_description
1 polymer ?
#
loop_
_entity_poly.entity_id
_entity_poly.type
_entity_poly.pdbx_seq_one_letter_code
_entity_poly.pdbx_strand_id
1 'polypeptide(L)' 'MDRNSQFLKIYANLPLNQRNEIIVVLGEEELTWNAAKIEIANNTEKGKEILEKLVRLGILK' A
#
# COMPACT_ATOMS: atom_id res chain seq x y z
N MET A 1 11.68 9.63 6.67
CA MET A 1 10.99 8.35 6.88
C MET A 1 10.90 7.67 5.54
N ASP A 2 11.39 6.45 5.41
CA ASP A 2 11.33 5.69 4.16
C ASP A 2 9.87 5.37 3.77
N ARG A 3 9.65 5.02 2.50
CA ARG A 3 8.30 4.80 1.94
C ARG A 3 7.55 3.67 2.65
N ASN A 4 8.25 2.61 3.10
CA ASN A 4 7.62 1.52 3.84
C ASN A 4 7.12 2.02 5.20
N SER A 5 7.96 2.74 5.93
CA SER A 5 7.60 3.30 7.22
C SER A 5 6.43 4.30 7.12
N GLN A 6 6.38 5.11 6.06
CA GLN A 6 5.23 6.01 5.82
C GLN A 6 3.94 5.23 5.56
N PHE A 7 3.99 4.21 4.70
CA PHE A 7 2.85 3.35 4.41
C PHE A 7 2.33 2.67 5.69
N LEU A 8 3.23 2.06 6.47
CA LEU A 8 2.88 1.37 7.71
C LEU A 8 2.28 2.32 8.74
N LYS A 9 2.76 3.58 8.80
CA LYS A 9 2.16 4.60 9.66
C LYS A 9 0.73 4.92 9.23
N ILE A 10 0.46 5.10 7.95
CA ILE A 10 -0.91 5.33 7.45
C ILE A 10 -1.77 4.11 7.78
N TYR A 11 -1.33 2.92 7.39
CA TYR A 11 -2.03 1.65 7.62
C TYR A 11 -2.38 1.42 9.09
N ALA A 12 -1.46 1.70 10.01
CA ALA A 12 -1.68 1.54 11.45
C ALA A 12 -2.79 2.45 12.00
N ASN A 13 -2.99 3.62 11.37
CA ASN A 13 -4.03 4.58 11.76
C ASN A 13 -5.38 4.33 11.07
N LEU A 14 -5.48 3.38 10.13
CA LEU A 14 -6.73 3.06 9.46
C LEU A 14 -7.65 2.22 10.37
N PRO A 15 -8.94 2.59 10.48
CA PRO A 15 -10.00 1.72 10.98
C PRO A 15 -10.01 0.36 10.29
N LEU A 16 -10.39 -0.70 11.01
CA LEU A 16 -10.35 -2.07 10.49
C LEU A 16 -11.16 -2.27 9.21
N ASN A 17 -12.31 -1.60 9.08
CA ASN A 17 -13.15 -1.67 7.89
C ASN A 17 -12.47 -1.05 6.66
N GLN A 18 -11.76 0.08 6.83
CA GLN A 18 -11.05 0.75 5.73
C GLN A 18 -9.87 -0.08 5.19
N ARG A 19 -9.33 -1.02 5.98
CA ARG A 19 -8.21 -1.87 5.52
C ARG A 19 -8.58 -2.83 4.40
N ASN A 20 -9.88 -3.03 4.15
CA ASN A 20 -10.39 -3.84 3.05
C ASN A 20 -10.73 -3.00 1.80
N GLU A 21 -10.58 -1.68 1.84
CA GLU A 21 -10.79 -0.82 0.68
C GLU A 21 -9.65 -0.97 -0.33
N ILE A 22 -9.99 -0.93 -1.61
CA ILE A 22 -9.05 -0.96 -2.73
C ILE A 22 -8.33 0.38 -2.82
N ILE A 23 -7.00 0.35 -2.93
CA ILE A 23 -6.17 1.55 -3.00
C ILE A 23 -5.33 1.66 -4.26
N VAL A 24 -5.08 0.55 -4.93
CA VAL A 24 -4.27 0.53 -6.13
C VAL A 24 -4.71 -0.62 -7.02
N VAL A 25 -4.67 -0.37 -8.32
CA VAL A 25 -4.88 -1.40 -9.35
C VAL A 25 -3.57 -1.60 -10.09
N LEU A 26 -3.06 -2.82 -10.13
CA LEU A 26 -1.85 -3.20 -10.87
C LEU A 26 -2.25 -4.20 -11.97
N GLY A 27 -2.22 -3.77 -13.23
CA GLY A 27 -2.81 -4.54 -14.32
C GLY A 27 -4.33 -4.70 -14.12
N GLU A 28 -4.78 -5.95 -14.00
CA GLU A 28 -6.18 -6.32 -13.73
C GLU A 28 -6.42 -6.64 -12.24
N GLU A 29 -5.39 -6.57 -11.39
CA GLU A 29 -5.52 -6.88 -9.98
C GLU A 29 -5.82 -5.65 -9.14
N GLU A 30 -6.93 -5.70 -8.40
CA GLU A 30 -7.30 -4.71 -7.40
C GLU A 30 -6.71 -5.09 -6.04
N LEU A 31 -5.93 -4.18 -5.45
CA LEU A 31 -5.24 -4.42 -4.18
C LEU A 31 -5.79 -3.51 -3.09
N THR A 32 -6.17 -4.15 -1.98
CA THR A 32 -6.61 -3.48 -0.77
C THR A 32 -5.43 -3.03 0.09
N TRP A 33 -5.68 -2.19 1.09
CA TRP A 33 -4.67 -1.87 2.11
C TRP A 33 -4.06 -3.11 2.77
N ASN A 34 -4.88 -4.13 3.08
CA ASN A 34 -4.41 -5.40 3.64
C ASN A 34 -3.47 -6.15 2.68
N ALA A 35 -3.88 -6.29 1.41
CA ALA A 35 -3.06 -6.95 0.40
C ALA A 35 -1.74 -6.21 0.19
N ALA A 36 -1.80 -4.89 0.03
CA ALA A 36 -0.62 -4.05 -0.09
C ALA A 36 0.34 -4.17 1.11
N LYS A 37 -0.19 -4.22 2.33
CA LYS A 37 0.64 -4.39 3.53
C LYS A 37 1.39 -5.72 3.52
N ILE A 38 0.79 -6.80 3.04
CA ILE A 38 1.43 -8.12 2.95
C ILE A 38 2.57 -8.08 1.93
N GLU A 39 2.30 -7.57 0.73
CA GLU A 39 3.29 -7.46 -0.35
C GLU A 39 4.49 -6.59 0.07
N ILE A 40 4.22 -5.43 0.66
CA ILE A 40 5.26 -4.50 1.14
C ILE A 40 6.07 -5.11 2.27
N ALA A 41 5.42 -5.74 3.25
CA ALA A 41 6.11 -6.36 4.39
C ALA A 41 7.02 -7.53 3.97
N ASN A 42 6.63 -8.25 2.91
CA ASN A 42 7.41 -9.35 2.34
C ASN A 42 8.46 -8.88 1.31
N ASN A 43 8.60 -7.56 1.08
CA ASN A 43 9.53 -6.97 0.12
C ASN A 43 9.44 -7.56 -1.30
N THR A 44 8.22 -7.90 -1.74
CA THR A 44 7.99 -8.44 -3.09
C THR A 44 8.20 -7.37 -4.17
N GLU A 45 8.38 -7.79 -5.42
CA GLU A 45 8.43 -6.85 -6.55
C GLU A 45 7.11 -6.06 -6.69
N LYS A 46 5.98 -6.75 -6.50
CA LYS A 46 4.65 -6.15 -6.45
C LYS A 46 4.56 -5.11 -5.32
N GLY A 47 5.10 -5.39 -4.14
CA GLY A 47 5.18 -4.45 -3.02
C GLY A 47 5.93 -3.15 -3.38
N LYS A 48 7.02 -3.25 -4.15
CA LYS A 48 7.77 -2.08 -4.65
C LYS A 48 6.91 -1.26 -5.64
N GLU A 49 6.24 -1.93 -6.56
CA GLU A 49 5.36 -1.29 -7.54
C GLU A 49 4.17 -0.57 -6.87
N ILE A 50 3.58 -1.19 -5.85
CA ILE A 50 2.52 -0.56 -5.04
C ILE A 50 3.02 0.76 -4.44
N LEU A 51 4.19 0.75 -3.78
CA LEU A 51 4.74 1.95 -3.16
C LEU A 51 5.02 3.05 -4.18
N GLU A 52 5.56 2.70 -5.34
CA GLU A 52 5.78 3.67 -6.42
C GLU A 52 4.47 4.27 -6.91
N LYS A 53 3.43 3.45 -7.08
CA LYS A 53 2.12 3.94 -7.54
C LYS A 53 1.45 4.82 -6.49
N LEU A 54 1.53 4.47 -5.22
CA LEU A 54 1.02 5.29 -4.11
C LEU A 54 1.76 6.63 -3.99
N VAL A 55 3.06 6.68 -4.30
CA VAL A 55 3.81 7.94 -4.42
C VAL A 55 3.33 8.77 -5.62
N ARG A 56 3.14 8.15 -6.79
CA ARG A 56 2.62 8.84 -7.98
C ARG A 56 1.21 9.40 -7.78
N LEU A 57 0.39 8.74 -6.97
CA LEU A 57 -0.95 9.20 -6.57
C LEU A 57 -0.91 10.28 -5.48
N GLY A 58 0.26 10.61 -4.92
CA GLY A 58 0.42 11.60 -3.85
C GLY A 58 -0.07 11.15 -2.47
N ILE A 59 -0.37 9.86 -2.29
CA ILE A 59 -0.77 9.27 -1.01
C ILE A 59 0.45 9.12 -0.08
N LEU A 60 1.59 8.74 -0.66
CA LEU A 60 2.90 8.70 0.01
C LEU A 60 3.80 9.83 -0.50
N LYS A 61 4.77 10.26 0.31
CA LYS A 61 5.74 11.32 -0.05
C LYS A 61 7.16 10.79 -0.14
#